data_AF-A0A176W4V8-F1
#
_entry.id   AF-A0A176W4V8-F1
#
_cell.length_a   1.000
_cell.length_b   1.000
_cell.length_c   1.000
_cell.angle_alpha   90.00
_cell.angle_beta   90.00
_cell.angle_gamma   90.00
#
_symmetry.space_group_name_H-M   'P 1'
#
loop_
_entity.id
_entity.type
_entity.pdbx_description
1 polymer ?
#
loop_
_entity_poly.entity_id
_entity_poly.type
_entity_poly.pdbx_seq_one_letter_code
_entity_poly.pdbx_strand_id
1 'polypeptide(L)'
;MANYYDLDDILTEEEIDAGSDVDIPLWLAHDLCNRKFVTVKLPYFYNERVKKEIRADASCVDLRRWCPYFYELGLKLAPMSSDPTLGSFLLYCLQGRYKEMLCKSHTVALTTAPKFVTLLTQEEFHLFEAARDSMKAFNKWRFQGCRLERAAVLGRKRRHIAVLSPFELS
;
A
#
# COMPACT_ATOMS: atom_id res chain seq x y z
N MET A 1 54.40 3.61 -0.74
CA MET A 1 53.89 4.72 -1.57
C MET A 1 52.40 4.47 -1.71
N ALA A 2 51.62 4.97 -0.75
CA ALA A 2 50.18 4.83 -0.76
C ALA A 2 49.61 5.92 -1.66
N ASN A 3 48.89 5.54 -2.71
CA ASN A 3 48.15 6.50 -3.54
C ASN A 3 47.06 7.11 -2.65
N TYR A 4 47.34 8.31 -2.14
CA TYR A 4 46.35 9.21 -1.60
C TYR A 4 45.53 9.66 -2.80
N TYR A 5 44.43 8.96 -3.08
CA TYR A 5 43.43 9.49 -3.99
C TYR A 5 42.88 10.74 -3.32
N ASP A 6 43.17 11.91 -3.89
CA ASP A 6 42.49 13.15 -3.53
C ASP A 6 40.99 12.88 -3.70
N LEU A 7 40.27 12.86 -2.58
CA LEU A 7 38.82 12.68 -2.58
C LEU A 7 38.15 13.75 -3.45
N ASP A 8 38.79 14.92 -3.57
CA ASP A 8 38.41 16.05 -4.40
C ASP A 8 38.37 15.71 -5.91
N ASP A 9 39.15 14.71 -6.37
CA ASP A 9 39.19 14.29 -7.78
C ASP A 9 38.05 13.30 -8.13
N ILE A 10 37.46 12.64 -7.11
CA ILE A 10 36.26 11.81 -7.23
C ILE A 10 35.00 12.70 -7.15
N LEU A 11 35.13 13.81 -6.47
CA LEU A 11 34.16 14.88 -6.35
C LEU A 11 34.32 15.85 -7.54
N THR A 12 34.17 15.35 -8.77
CA THR A 12 33.72 16.22 -9.87
C THR A 12 32.28 16.63 -9.57
N GLU A 13 32.14 17.47 -8.55
CA GLU A 13 30.89 17.91 -7.95
C GLU A 13 30.25 18.88 -8.91
N GLU A 14 29.32 18.38 -9.72
CA GLU A 14 28.21 19.21 -10.16
C GLU A 14 27.45 19.64 -8.89
N GLU A 15 27.88 20.77 -8.32
CA GLU A 15 27.19 21.38 -7.20
C GLU A 15 25.74 21.66 -7.62
N ILE A 16 24.80 21.16 -6.82
CA ILE A 16 23.38 21.36 -7.07
C ILE A 16 23.02 22.74 -6.51
N ASP A 17 22.66 23.67 -7.40
CA ASP A 17 22.20 25.00 -7.02
C ASP A 17 21.00 24.94 -6.07
N ALA A 18 20.96 25.87 -5.11
CA ALA A 18 19.84 26.00 -4.19
C ALA A 18 18.54 26.33 -4.93
N GLY A 19 17.47 25.58 -4.64
CA GLY A 19 16.17 25.76 -5.27
C GLY A 19 16.01 25.05 -6.62
N SER A 20 16.99 24.24 -7.02
CA SER A 20 16.84 23.29 -8.12
C SER A 20 15.76 22.24 -7.86
N ASP A 21 15.09 21.82 -8.92
CA ASP A 21 14.09 20.76 -8.88
C ASP A 21 14.78 19.42 -9.12
N VAL A 22 14.73 18.55 -8.11
CA VAL A 22 15.37 17.23 -8.14
C VAL A 22 14.36 16.13 -7.86
N ASP A 23 14.43 15.06 -8.65
CA ASP A 23 13.64 13.85 -8.42
C ASP A 23 14.41 12.90 -7.49
N ILE A 24 13.89 12.70 -6.29
CA ILE A 24 14.49 11.83 -5.28
C ILE A 24 13.51 10.75 -4.82
N PRO A 25 14.00 9.55 -4.45
CA PRO A 25 13.14 8.53 -3.86
C PRO A 25 12.53 8.97 -2.52
N LEU A 26 11.29 8.56 -2.25
CA LEU A 26 10.55 8.94 -1.04
C LEU A 26 11.30 8.58 0.26
N TRP A 27 11.98 7.44 0.30
CA TRP A 27 12.72 6.98 1.48
C TRP A 27 13.88 7.92 1.84
N LEU A 28 14.49 8.57 0.84
CA LEU A 28 15.55 9.55 1.05
C LEU A 28 14.96 10.94 1.35
N ALA A 29 13.90 11.31 0.64
CA ALA A 29 13.21 12.58 0.81
C ALA A 29 12.77 12.82 2.25
N HIS A 30 12.33 11.77 2.95
CA HIS A 30 11.90 11.85 4.35
C HIS A 30 13.00 12.43 5.26
N ASP A 31 14.20 11.87 5.19
CA ASP A 31 15.29 12.27 6.07
C ASP A 31 15.87 13.63 5.68
N LEU A 32 15.94 13.93 4.38
CA LEU A 32 16.39 15.23 3.89
C LEU A 32 15.40 16.35 4.26
N CYS A 33 14.10 16.09 4.18
CA CYS A 33 13.06 17.04 4.56
C CYS A 33 13.11 17.34 6.07
N ASN A 34 13.29 16.33 6.92
CA ASN A 34 13.43 16.50 8.37
C ASN A 34 14.65 17.36 8.75
N ARG A 35 15.74 17.24 7.97
CA ARG A 35 16.95 18.05 8.13
C ARG A 35 16.88 19.41 7.43
N LYS A 36 15.76 19.73 6.76
CA LYS A 36 15.52 20.98 6.02
C LYS A 36 16.48 21.18 4.82
N PHE A 37 16.98 20.10 4.24
CA PHE A 37 17.78 20.16 3.00
C PHE A 37 16.91 20.27 1.74
N VAL A 38 15.69 19.75 1.76
CA VAL A 38 14.78 19.75 0.62
C VAL A 38 13.37 20.19 1.03
N THR A 39 12.63 20.77 0.09
CA THR A 39 11.19 21.05 0.22
C THR A 39 10.42 20.14 -0.72
N VAL A 40 9.42 19.44 -0.21
CA VAL A 40 8.70 18.43 -0.98
C VAL A 40 7.56 19.08 -1.76
N LYS A 41 7.60 18.96 -3.09
CA LYS A 41 6.48 19.31 -3.96
C LYS A 41 5.50 18.15 -4.01
N LEU A 42 4.21 18.43 -3.78
CA LEU A 42 3.18 17.40 -3.88
C LEU A 42 3.02 16.95 -5.35
N PRO A 43 2.87 15.64 -5.60
CA PRO A 43 2.52 15.14 -6.92
C PRO A 43 1.23 15.75 -7.47
N TYR A 44 1.10 15.83 -8.80
CA TYR A 44 0.00 16.52 -9.46
C TYR A 44 -1.40 16.02 -9.06
N PHE A 45 -1.53 14.75 -8.67
CA PHE A 45 -2.78 14.14 -8.25
C PHE A 45 -3.25 14.58 -6.84
N TYR A 46 -2.47 15.41 -6.15
CA TYR A 46 -2.91 16.14 -4.95
C TYR A 46 -3.10 17.64 -5.20
N ASN A 47 -3.03 18.11 -6.44
CA ASN A 47 -3.27 19.53 -6.72
C ASN A 47 -4.74 19.91 -6.47
N GLU A 48 -4.99 21.19 -6.20
CA GLU A 48 -6.33 21.70 -5.89
C GLU A 48 -7.38 21.39 -6.98
N ARG A 49 -6.97 21.32 -8.25
CA ARG A 49 -7.85 20.90 -9.34
C ARG A 49 -8.37 19.48 -9.12
N VAL A 50 -7.46 18.53 -8.90
CA VAL A 50 -7.80 17.11 -8.70
C VAL A 50 -8.59 16.92 -7.40
N LYS A 51 -8.24 17.65 -6.35
CA LYS A 51 -9.01 17.66 -5.11
C LYS A 51 -10.46 18.13 -5.33
N LYS A 52 -10.68 19.16 -6.16
CA LYS A 52 -12.03 19.62 -6.52
C LYS A 52 -12.81 18.57 -7.30
N GLU A 53 -12.17 17.88 -8.25
CA GLU A 53 -12.78 16.77 -9.00
C GLU A 53 -13.22 15.64 -8.05
N ILE A 54 -12.36 15.23 -7.10
CA ILE A 54 -12.69 14.21 -6.10
C ILE A 54 -13.78 14.68 -5.12
N ARG A 55 -13.80 15.97 -4.75
CA ARG A 55 -14.87 16.55 -3.90
C ARG A 55 -16.22 16.62 -4.60
N ALA A 56 -16.24 16.69 -5.94
CA ALA A 56 -17.49 16.64 -6.69
C ALA A 56 -18.07 15.22 -6.68
N ASP A 57 -17.26 14.23 -7.01
CA ASP A 57 -17.61 12.82 -6.84
C ASP A 57 -16.35 11.93 -6.81
N ALA A 58 -16.04 11.38 -5.64
CA ALA A 58 -14.88 10.52 -5.46
C ALA A 58 -15.01 9.18 -6.20
N SER A 59 -16.23 8.68 -6.46
CA SER A 59 -16.46 7.41 -7.15
C SER A 59 -16.19 7.48 -8.65
N CYS A 60 -16.30 8.68 -9.25
CA CYS A 60 -16.09 8.88 -10.69
C CYS A 60 -14.61 9.00 -11.10
N VAL A 61 -13.68 9.00 -10.14
CA VAL A 61 -12.25 9.19 -10.39
C VAL A 61 -11.50 7.87 -10.33
N ASP A 62 -10.61 7.64 -11.30
CA ASP A 62 -9.69 6.49 -11.33
C ASP A 62 -8.37 6.84 -10.60
N LEU A 63 -8.37 6.66 -9.28
CA LEU A 63 -7.22 6.93 -8.42
C LEU A 63 -6.04 5.99 -8.74
N ARG A 64 -6.34 4.74 -9.08
CA ARG A 64 -5.32 3.71 -9.33
C ARG A 64 -4.47 4.06 -10.54
N ARG A 65 -5.08 4.65 -11.58
CA ARG A 65 -4.36 5.14 -12.77
C ARG A 65 -3.31 6.19 -12.42
N TRP A 66 -3.54 7.02 -11.41
CA TRP A 66 -2.57 8.02 -10.98
C TRP A 66 -1.53 7.45 -10.01
N CYS A 67 -1.99 6.74 -8.99
CA CYS A 67 -1.14 6.11 -7.99
C CYS A 67 -1.86 4.90 -7.37
N PRO A 68 -1.32 3.68 -7.52
CA PRO A 68 -1.89 2.51 -6.86
C PRO A 68 -1.90 2.62 -5.32
N TYR A 69 -0.96 3.37 -4.74
CA TYR A 69 -0.80 3.58 -3.28
C TYR A 69 -1.21 5.01 -2.88
N PHE A 70 -2.30 5.52 -3.45
CA PHE A 70 -2.74 6.91 -3.30
C PHE A 70 -2.92 7.33 -1.83
N TYR A 71 -3.40 6.44 -0.97
CA TYR A 71 -3.63 6.78 0.43
C TYR A 71 -2.34 6.70 1.25
N GLU A 72 -1.57 5.63 1.10
CA GLU A 72 -0.30 5.45 1.81
C GLU A 72 0.72 6.53 1.45
N LEU A 73 0.86 6.85 0.17
CA LEU A 73 1.74 7.92 -0.29
C LEU A 73 1.32 9.26 0.31
N GLY A 74 0.03 9.58 0.26
CA GLY A 74 -0.49 10.85 0.78
C GLY A 74 -0.27 10.98 2.29
N LEU A 75 -0.42 9.90 3.05
CA LEU A 75 -0.14 9.88 4.49
C LEU A 75 1.34 10.09 4.81
N LYS A 76 2.25 9.53 3.99
CA LYS A 76 3.70 9.75 4.13
C LYS A 76 4.10 11.17 3.75
N LEU A 77 3.44 11.76 2.76
CA LEU A 77 3.71 13.13 2.30
C LEU A 77 3.09 14.20 3.20
N ALA A 78 1.96 13.93 3.86
CA ALA A 78 1.27 14.89 4.72
C ALA A 78 2.17 15.62 5.73
N PRO A 79 3.02 14.95 6.54
CA PRO A 79 3.91 15.63 7.48
C PRO A 79 5.05 16.41 6.81
N MET A 80 5.41 16.06 5.57
CA MET A 80 6.49 16.70 4.78
C MET A 80 5.97 17.85 3.92
N SER A 81 4.65 17.94 3.73
CA SER A 81 4.00 18.92 2.87
C SER A 81 3.62 20.18 3.64
N SER A 82 3.60 21.31 2.95
CA SER A 82 3.09 22.58 3.50
C SER A 82 1.55 22.62 3.62
N ASP A 83 0.85 21.58 3.16
CA ASP A 83 -0.61 21.54 3.12
C ASP A 83 -1.18 20.72 4.28
N PRO A 84 -1.71 21.37 5.34
CA PRO A 84 -2.27 20.68 6.50
C PRO A 84 -3.59 19.94 6.19
N THR A 85 -4.21 20.21 5.04
CA THR A 85 -5.52 19.64 4.67
C THR A 85 -5.40 18.29 3.96
N LEU A 86 -4.20 17.85 3.60
CA LEU A 86 -3.99 16.62 2.84
C LEU A 86 -4.57 15.41 3.57
N GLY A 87 -4.32 15.27 4.88
CA GLY A 87 -4.83 14.15 5.67
C GLY A 87 -6.36 14.06 5.72
N SER A 88 -7.05 15.18 5.95
CA SER A 88 -8.51 15.22 5.98
C SER A 88 -9.13 15.01 4.59
N PHE A 89 -8.45 15.47 3.53
CA PHE A 89 -8.82 15.19 2.16
C PHE A 89 -8.76 13.70 1.79
N LEU A 90 -7.69 13.00 2.19
CA LEU A 90 -7.56 11.55 1.97
C LEU A 90 -8.69 10.78 2.67
N LEU A 91 -9.01 11.15 3.91
CA LEU A 91 -10.12 10.55 4.65
C LEU A 91 -11.46 10.77 3.95
N TYR A 92 -11.74 12.01 3.51
CA TYR A 92 -12.95 12.34 2.76
C TYR A 92 -13.08 11.48 1.49
N CYS A 93 -11.99 11.36 0.73
CA CYS A 93 -11.95 10.57 -0.49
C CYS A 93 -12.29 9.09 -0.22
N LEU A 94 -11.66 8.50 0.80
CA LEU A 94 -11.92 7.10 1.19
C LEU A 94 -13.37 6.90 1.65
N GLN A 95 -13.90 7.82 2.47
CA GLN A 95 -15.29 7.75 2.96
C GLN A 95 -16.30 7.80 1.81
N GLY A 96 -16.10 8.66 0.81
CA GLY A 96 -16.98 8.76 -0.35
C GLY A 96 -17.06 7.45 -1.14
N ARG A 97 -15.91 6.79 -1.31
CA ARG A 97 -15.77 5.56 -2.11
C ARG A 97 -16.12 4.28 -1.33
N TYR A 98 -16.03 4.33 0.00
CA TYR A 98 -16.21 3.17 0.88
C TYR A 98 -17.58 2.48 0.72
N LYS A 99 -18.66 3.26 0.66
CA LYS A 99 -20.02 2.71 0.59
C LYS A 99 -20.22 1.85 -0.65
N GLU A 100 -19.87 2.38 -1.82
CA GLU A 100 -20.04 1.68 -3.10
C GLU A 100 -19.14 0.44 -3.19
N MET A 101 -17.88 0.58 -2.74
CA MET A 101 -16.94 -0.54 -2.65
C MET A 101 -17.49 -1.68 -1.78
N LEU A 102 -18.00 -1.35 -0.59
CA LEU A 102 -18.58 -2.33 0.34
C LEU A 102 -19.81 -3.00 -0.26
N CYS A 103 -20.77 -2.24 -0.81
CA CYS A 103 -21.95 -2.80 -1.46
C CYS A 103 -21.58 -3.77 -2.61
N LYS A 104 -20.60 -3.40 -3.44
CA LYS A 104 -20.11 -4.27 -4.52
C LYS A 104 -19.45 -5.52 -3.96
N SER A 105 -18.61 -5.42 -2.93
CA SER A 105 -17.94 -6.58 -2.32
C SER A 105 -18.91 -7.66 -1.84
N HIS A 106 -20.08 -7.25 -1.35
CA HIS A 106 -21.12 -8.15 -0.86
C HIS A 106 -21.98 -8.78 -1.96
N THR A 107 -22.05 -8.12 -3.13
CA THR A 107 -22.96 -8.51 -4.23
C THR A 107 -22.24 -9.23 -5.37
N VAL A 108 -20.92 -9.06 -5.50
CA VAL A 108 -20.12 -9.67 -6.57
C VAL A 108 -20.18 -11.20 -6.49
N ALA A 109 -20.66 -11.82 -7.56
CA ALA A 109 -20.63 -13.27 -7.73
C ALA A 109 -19.18 -13.77 -7.83
N LEU A 110 -18.88 -14.92 -7.20
CA LEU A 110 -17.52 -15.47 -7.08
C LEU A 110 -16.82 -15.78 -8.42
N THR A 111 -17.54 -15.76 -9.54
CA THR A 111 -17.10 -16.38 -10.79
C THR A 111 -16.41 -15.43 -11.78
N THR A 112 -16.51 -14.11 -11.60
CA THR A 112 -15.93 -13.14 -12.55
C THR A 112 -15.26 -11.98 -11.84
N ALA A 113 -13.98 -11.71 -12.17
CA ALA A 113 -13.28 -10.53 -11.69
C ALA A 113 -13.97 -9.27 -12.24
N PRO A 114 -14.57 -8.42 -11.39
CA PRO A 114 -15.35 -7.29 -11.86
C PRO A 114 -14.40 -6.19 -12.35
N LYS A 115 -14.75 -5.51 -13.46
CA LYS A 115 -14.03 -4.33 -13.99
C LYS A 115 -13.83 -3.23 -12.92
N PHE A 116 -14.65 -3.22 -11.89
CA PHE A 116 -14.52 -2.31 -10.75
C PHE A 116 -13.24 -2.52 -9.94
N VAL A 117 -12.77 -3.77 -9.78
CA VAL A 117 -11.56 -4.08 -9.00
C VAL A 117 -10.31 -3.48 -9.62
N THR A 118 -10.28 -3.29 -10.94
CA THR A 118 -9.15 -2.67 -11.63
C THR A 118 -9.06 -1.16 -11.40
N LEU A 119 -10.09 -0.53 -10.82
CA LEU A 119 -10.13 0.90 -10.49
C LEU A 119 -9.77 1.19 -9.02
N LEU A 120 -9.66 0.13 -8.20
CA LEU A 120 -9.34 0.25 -6.78
C LEU A 120 -7.84 0.45 -6.60
N THR A 121 -7.52 1.39 -5.71
CA THR A 121 -6.17 1.50 -5.12
C THR A 121 -5.84 0.23 -4.31
N GLN A 122 -4.58 0.07 -3.93
CA GLN A 122 -4.11 -1.13 -3.23
C GLN A 122 -4.81 -1.30 -1.87
N GLU A 123 -4.98 -0.20 -1.15
CA GLU A 123 -5.64 -0.16 0.15
C GLU A 123 -7.13 -0.47 0.03
N GLU A 124 -7.81 0.11 -0.97
CA GLU A 124 -9.21 -0.21 -1.27
C GLU A 124 -9.39 -1.66 -1.71
N PHE A 125 -8.46 -2.18 -2.50
CA PHE A 125 -8.50 -3.57 -2.95
C PHE A 125 -8.42 -4.54 -1.76
N HIS A 126 -7.54 -4.29 -0.79
CA HIS A 126 -7.46 -5.09 0.43
C HIS A 126 -8.76 -5.04 1.25
N LEU A 127 -9.35 -3.84 1.40
CA LEU A 127 -10.65 -3.69 2.09
C LEU A 127 -11.77 -4.43 1.36
N PHE A 128 -11.81 -4.32 0.04
CA PHE A 128 -12.77 -5.03 -0.81
C PHE A 128 -12.66 -6.55 -0.66
N GLU A 129 -11.43 -7.08 -0.69
CA GLU A 129 -11.18 -8.52 -0.52
C GLU A 129 -11.59 -9.01 0.87
N ALA A 130 -11.24 -8.28 1.93
CA ALA A 130 -11.64 -8.61 3.29
C ALA A 130 -13.18 -8.64 3.46
N ALA A 131 -13.88 -7.65 2.89
CA ALA A 131 -15.34 -7.60 2.93
C ALA A 131 -15.99 -8.74 2.12
N ARG A 132 -15.45 -9.05 0.95
CA ARG A 132 -15.89 -10.19 0.12
C ARG A 132 -15.73 -11.52 0.87
N ASP A 133 -14.57 -11.73 1.49
CA ASP A 133 -14.26 -12.96 2.21
C ASP A 133 -15.13 -13.12 3.46
N SER A 134 -15.41 -12.01 4.16
CA SER A 134 -16.38 -11.94 5.25
C SER A 134 -17.78 -12.34 4.78
N MET A 135 -18.27 -11.79 3.67
CA MET A 135 -19.58 -12.14 3.11
C MET A 135 -19.64 -13.60 2.65
N LYS A 136 -18.56 -14.12 2.06
CA LYS A 136 -18.45 -15.53 1.69
C LYS A 136 -18.55 -16.44 2.92
N ALA A 137 -17.86 -16.10 4.00
CA ALA A 137 -17.93 -16.83 5.26
C ALA A 137 -19.33 -16.78 5.87
N PHE A 138 -19.97 -15.60 5.86
CA PHE A 138 -21.34 -15.41 6.32
C PHE A 138 -22.34 -16.27 5.54
N ASN A 139 -22.26 -16.27 4.20
CA ASN A 139 -23.15 -17.07 3.35
C ASN A 139 -22.91 -18.58 3.54
N LYS A 140 -21.65 -19.01 3.70
CA LYS A 140 -21.33 -20.40 4.05
C LYS A 140 -21.98 -20.80 5.37
N TRP A 141 -21.81 -19.98 6.41
CA TRP A 141 -22.44 -20.20 7.72
C TRP A 141 -23.97 -20.25 7.63
N ARG A 142 -24.57 -19.28 6.92
CA ARG A 142 -26.03 -19.11 6.83
C ARG A 142 -26.72 -20.23 6.04
N PHE A 143 -26.15 -20.65 4.91
CA PHE A 143 -26.85 -21.52 3.95
C PHE A 143 -26.24 -22.92 3.79
N GLN A 144 -24.94 -23.11 4.04
CA GLN A 144 -24.27 -24.39 3.78
C GLN A 144 -24.12 -25.26 5.04
N GLY A 145 -24.47 -24.72 6.22
CA GLY A 145 -24.41 -25.43 7.50
C GLY A 145 -22.99 -25.63 8.03
N CYS A 146 -22.89 -26.02 9.31
CA CYS A 146 -21.62 -26.26 9.99
C CYS A 146 -21.07 -27.65 9.66
N ARG A 147 -20.41 -27.82 8.52
CA ARG A 147 -19.61 -29.04 8.29
C ARG A 147 -18.29 -28.90 9.06
N LEU A 148 -18.10 -29.70 10.10
CA LEU A 148 -16.84 -29.75 10.85
C LEU A 148 -15.73 -30.25 9.92
N GLU A 149 -14.77 -29.39 9.60
CA GLU A 149 -13.60 -29.75 8.80
C GLU A 149 -12.39 -29.93 9.71
N ARG A 150 -11.54 -30.92 9.40
CA ARG A 150 -10.31 -31.16 10.16
C ARG A 150 -9.40 -29.94 10.05
N ALA A 151 -9.03 -29.36 11.19
CA ALA A 151 -8.09 -28.23 11.22
C ALA A 151 -6.75 -28.61 10.54
N ALA A 152 -6.16 -27.67 9.81
CA ALA A 152 -4.92 -27.90 9.05
C ALA A 152 -3.76 -28.43 9.92
N VAL A 153 -3.73 -28.05 11.20
CA VAL A 153 -2.75 -28.53 12.19
C VAL A 153 -2.86 -30.04 12.47
N LEU A 154 -4.07 -30.60 12.41
CA LEU A 154 -4.34 -32.03 12.65
C LEU A 154 -4.08 -32.89 11.40
N GLY A 155 -3.90 -32.28 10.23
CA GLY A 155 -3.59 -32.97 8.97
C GLY A 155 -2.10 -33.23 8.76
N ARG A 156 -1.21 -32.62 9.56
CA ARG A 156 0.23 -32.85 9.43
C ARG A 156 0.61 -34.18 10.07
N LYS A 157 0.95 -35.16 9.24
CA LYS A 157 1.55 -36.42 9.68
C LYS A 157 2.86 -36.08 10.42
N ARG A 158 2.95 -36.38 11.72
CA ARG A 158 4.19 -36.23 12.50
C ARG A 158 5.29 -36.99 11.76
N ARG A 159 6.34 -36.29 11.30
CA ARG A 159 7.56 -36.94 10.84
C ARG A 159 8.22 -37.50 12.09
N HIS A 160 8.23 -38.82 12.22
CA HIS A 160 9.01 -39.49 13.25
C HIS A 160 10.48 -39.25 12.88
N ILE A 161 11.16 -38.36 13.59
CA ILE A 161 12.62 -38.31 13.54
C ILE A 161 13.06 -39.57 14.27
N ALA A 162 13.47 -40.59 13.51
CA ALA A 162 14.16 -41.73 14.07
C ALA A 162 15.43 -41.19 14.75
N VAL A 163 15.43 -41.15 16.08
CA VAL A 163 16.65 -41.03 16.85
C VAL A 163 17.41 -42.32 16.61
N LEU A 164 18.48 -42.26 15.82
CA LEU A 164 19.45 -43.35 15.73
C LEU A 164 19.99 -43.58 17.15
N SER A 165 19.75 -44.75 17.71
CA SER A 165 20.30 -45.14 19.01
C SER A 165 21.82 -45.28 18.91
N PRO A 166 22.62 -44.82 19.89
CA PRO A 166 24.09 -44.82 19.80
C PRO A 166 24.78 -46.19 19.98
N PHE A 167 24.08 -47.31 19.89
CA PHE A 167 24.61 -48.63 20.28
C PHE A 167 24.73 -49.59 19.09
N GLU A 168 25.67 -49.33 18.19
CA GLU A 168 26.18 -50.29 17.20
C GLU A 168 27.68 -49.98 16.94
N LEU A 169 28.49 -49.92 18.01
CA LEU A 169 29.96 -49.98 17.93
C LEU A 169 30.51 -50.73 19.14
N SER A 170 30.60 -52.05 18.98
CA SER A 170 31.52 -52.93 19.73
C SER A 170 31.56 -54.29 19.06
#